data_AF-A0A352TA35-F1
#
_entry.id   AF-A0A352TA35-F1
#
_cell.length_a   1.000
_cell.length_b   1.000
_cell.length_c   1.000
_cell.angle_alpha   90.00
_cell.angle_beta   90.00
_cell.angle_gamma   90.00
#
_symmetry.space_group_name_H-M   'P 1'
#
loop_
_entity.id
_entity.type
_entity.pdbx_description
1 polymer ?
#
loop_
_entity_poly.entity_id
_entity_poly.type
_entity_poly.pdbx_seq_one_letter_code
_entity_poly.pdbx_strand_id
1 'polypeptide(L)'
;VADALAFLDVENSFDDLREKMNSMQSSFSSEDTLLADARSSNTSSVVLLVQEAQSMSAWAERIQKALSVSSLTDGSLAPWADFSAAYRQKLSVIGRDCSAISSDAWKLCATWYDKAAFAFVSDDTRLLKEAQSFMSSGSSAKQYPKQALESVQKMQETVRADIAVLSAGSKTLSEGGASSVQIGGNLASINNKIETLRGLLSQSDVLAQQAGELSSRAYQAQLDGDTLFREAQNAYNRRDYTSALQKLEAAAEKYDESLAIQEDAQILEKRNTTLLDLSNRIARAKYENIVREVRQLKDSASTLYYSGEFEAAEASLNRAEQLWTDITVEVDDELERLKTLVNTALTMNIGRVLSTDDPLYPEMSQILSIANRYYSEGLSLKQKGDDSGAQKVLDLAKAKLEELQRVYPLNQAANLLTLRINRLLDPVEFERSFESRMKALSEVNYEARDSLATQSYTELKDLYIINPNYAGISALVNKAEIALGLKQKPVAASTSQRAITIAREAQSLLNRAGSDENLLAQAQERAQEALELDPNNSVAKTVLDEVKLKSGSQDSGVLSSEDEEQFQRAKQLFKNNFIEEAFEVINALAQKNPSSKRIKNLKERIELKL
;
A
#
# COMPACT_ATOMS: atom_id res chain seq x y z
N VAL A 1 71.93 -61.47 -20.21
CA VAL A 1 70.73 -62.33 -20.31
C VAL A 1 69.55 -61.73 -19.58
N ALA A 2 69.64 -61.41 -18.28
CA ALA A 2 68.56 -60.73 -17.54
C ALA A 2 68.11 -59.40 -18.18
N ASP A 3 69.05 -58.54 -18.60
CA ASP A 3 68.69 -57.30 -19.32
C ASP A 3 68.04 -57.57 -20.69
N ALA A 4 68.49 -58.61 -21.40
CA ALA A 4 67.93 -58.97 -22.71
C ALA A 4 66.48 -59.49 -22.59
N LEU A 5 66.17 -60.24 -21.54
CA LEU A 5 64.80 -60.66 -21.23
C LEU A 5 63.92 -59.47 -20.86
N ALA A 6 64.45 -58.54 -20.06
CA ALA A 6 63.71 -57.33 -19.68
C ALA A 6 63.40 -56.41 -20.88
N PHE A 7 64.29 -56.32 -21.89
CA PHE A 7 64.02 -55.56 -23.11
C PHE A 7 62.97 -56.24 -24.02
N LEU A 8 62.89 -57.57 -24.02
CA LEU A 8 61.84 -58.31 -24.74
C LEU A 8 60.47 -58.17 -24.06
N ASP A 9 60.44 -58.16 -22.73
CA ASP A 9 59.20 -57.92 -21.97
C ASP A 9 58.61 -56.53 -22.26
N VAL A 10 59.47 -55.52 -22.44
CA VAL A 10 59.04 -54.17 -22.85
C VAL A 10 58.48 -54.17 -24.27
N GLU A 11 59.11 -54.87 -25.20
CA GLU A 11 58.61 -54.99 -26.58
C GLU A 11 57.21 -55.63 -26.61
N ASN A 12 56.97 -56.65 -25.77
CA ASN A 12 55.67 -57.30 -25.65
C ASN A 12 54.56 -56.38 -25.09
N SER A 13 54.93 -55.27 -24.43
CA SER A 13 53.96 -54.30 -23.90
C SER A 13 53.51 -53.26 -24.93
N PHE A 14 54.15 -53.17 -26.10
CA PHE A 14 53.87 -52.11 -27.08
C PHE A 14 52.46 -52.16 -27.65
N ASP A 15 51.92 -53.36 -27.90
CA ASP A 15 50.59 -53.50 -28.49
C ASP A 15 49.48 -53.12 -27.49
N ASP A 16 49.63 -53.47 -26.21
CA ASP A 16 48.72 -53.05 -25.14
C ASP A 16 48.69 -51.52 -24.98
N LEU A 17 49.86 -50.87 -25.00
CA LEU A 17 49.96 -49.41 -24.95
C LEU A 17 49.32 -48.74 -26.18
N ARG A 18 49.50 -49.31 -27.37
CA ARG A 18 48.84 -48.81 -28.59
C ARG A 18 47.33 -48.97 -28.54
N GLU A 19 46.83 -50.07 -27.98
CA GLU A 19 45.40 -50.27 -27.78
C GLU A 19 44.81 -49.24 -26.81
N LYS A 20 45.48 -48.96 -25.69
CA LYS A 20 45.10 -47.91 -24.74
C LYS A 20 45.09 -46.52 -25.37
N MET A 21 46.12 -46.18 -26.17
CA MET A 21 46.16 -44.93 -26.92
C MET A 21 45.00 -44.82 -27.93
N ASN A 22 44.69 -45.89 -28.65
CA ASN A 22 43.55 -45.90 -29.58
C ASN A 22 42.20 -45.75 -28.85
N SER A 23 42.07 -46.39 -27.69
CA SER A 23 40.89 -46.25 -26.83
C SER A 23 40.70 -44.80 -26.36
N MET A 24 41.76 -44.16 -25.86
CA MET A 24 41.71 -42.74 -25.51
C MET A 24 41.41 -41.84 -26.72
N GLN A 25 41.96 -42.15 -27.88
CA GLN A 25 41.68 -41.37 -29.08
C GLN A 25 40.20 -41.45 -29.48
N SER A 26 39.53 -42.58 -29.20
CA SER A 26 38.09 -42.74 -29.43
C SER A 26 37.20 -42.02 -28.40
N SER A 27 37.72 -41.70 -27.21
CA SER A 27 36.99 -40.91 -26.20
C SER A 27 36.89 -39.42 -26.55
N PHE A 28 37.53 -38.97 -27.63
CA PHE A 28 37.41 -37.61 -28.18
C PHE A 28 36.10 -37.33 -28.95
N SER A 29 35.12 -38.24 -28.93
CA SER A 29 34.03 -38.25 -29.90
C SER A 29 32.93 -37.21 -29.68
N SER A 30 32.76 -36.68 -28.46
CA SER A 30 31.87 -35.52 -28.21
C SER A 30 32.36 -34.62 -27.07
N GLU A 31 31.93 -33.34 -27.07
CA GLU A 31 32.29 -32.37 -26.03
C GLU A 31 31.71 -32.76 -24.66
N ASP A 32 30.47 -33.26 -24.62
CA ASP A 32 29.80 -33.69 -23.37
C ASP A 32 30.47 -34.90 -22.71
N THR A 33 30.88 -35.88 -23.52
CA THR A 33 31.61 -37.06 -23.02
C THR A 33 32.96 -36.66 -22.46
N LEU A 34 33.62 -35.68 -23.09
CA LEU A 34 34.91 -35.17 -22.67
C LEU A 34 34.81 -34.32 -21.39
N LEU A 35 33.75 -33.50 -21.25
CA LEU A 35 33.44 -32.79 -20.00
C LEU A 35 33.20 -33.76 -18.84
N ALA A 36 32.37 -34.78 -19.06
CA ALA A 36 32.06 -35.79 -18.06
C ALA A 36 33.31 -36.60 -17.65
N ASP A 37 34.13 -37.01 -18.63
CA ASP A 37 35.39 -37.72 -18.40
C ASP A 37 36.37 -36.86 -17.60
N ALA A 38 36.61 -35.61 -18.02
CA ALA A 38 37.59 -34.71 -17.40
C ALA A 38 37.19 -34.22 -15.99
N ARG A 39 35.89 -34.06 -15.71
CA ARG A 39 35.37 -33.69 -14.38
C ARG A 39 35.16 -34.90 -13.46
N SER A 40 35.15 -36.11 -14.00
CA SER A 40 35.15 -37.31 -13.17
C SER A 40 36.50 -37.47 -12.47
N SER A 41 36.48 -37.96 -11.24
CA SER A 41 37.70 -38.32 -10.49
C SER A 41 38.52 -39.44 -11.18
N ASN A 42 38.03 -39.99 -12.30
CA ASN A 42 38.64 -41.00 -13.14
C ASN A 42 39.54 -40.40 -14.22
N THR A 43 40.40 -39.43 -13.85
CA THR A 43 41.61 -39.13 -14.63
C THR A 43 42.58 -40.32 -14.73
N SER A 44 42.19 -41.50 -14.24
CA SER A 44 42.91 -42.77 -14.29
C SER A 44 43.42 -43.11 -15.68
N SER A 45 42.69 -42.84 -16.77
CA SER A 45 43.14 -43.18 -18.14
C SER A 45 44.30 -42.29 -18.63
N VAL A 46 44.22 -40.97 -18.38
CA VAL A 46 45.27 -40.01 -18.77
C VAL A 46 46.48 -40.11 -17.84
N VAL A 47 46.25 -40.29 -16.55
CA VAL A 47 47.31 -40.49 -15.56
C VAL A 47 48.07 -41.78 -15.84
N LEU A 48 47.37 -42.87 -16.18
CA LEU A 48 47.99 -44.15 -16.53
C LEU A 48 48.82 -44.04 -17.81
N LEU A 49 48.30 -43.39 -18.86
CA LEU A 49 49.07 -43.15 -20.10
C LEU A 49 50.30 -42.27 -19.87
N VAL A 50 50.23 -41.27 -18.99
CA VAL A 50 51.41 -40.48 -18.59
C VAL A 50 52.45 -41.36 -17.89
N GLN A 51 52.04 -42.21 -16.95
CA GLN A 51 52.96 -43.12 -16.25
C GLN A 51 53.62 -44.10 -17.22
N GLU A 52 52.85 -44.63 -18.16
CA GLU A 52 53.33 -45.52 -19.21
C GLU A 52 54.29 -44.78 -20.16
N ALA A 53 53.98 -43.54 -20.55
CA ALA A 53 54.86 -42.69 -21.37
C ALA A 53 56.19 -42.38 -20.67
N GLN A 54 56.16 -42.12 -19.36
CA GLN A 54 57.35 -41.92 -18.53
C GLN A 54 58.19 -43.20 -18.46
N SER A 55 57.56 -44.36 -18.25
CA SER A 55 58.23 -45.65 -18.26
C SER A 55 58.91 -45.94 -19.61
N MET A 56 58.23 -45.65 -20.73
CA MET A 56 58.80 -45.86 -22.07
C MET A 56 59.98 -44.92 -22.34
N SER A 57 59.92 -43.67 -21.87
CA SER A 57 61.06 -42.75 -21.93
C SER A 57 62.26 -43.28 -21.13
N ALA A 58 62.03 -43.77 -19.92
CA ALA A 58 63.09 -44.35 -19.08
C ALA A 58 63.73 -45.61 -19.73
N TRP A 59 62.92 -46.44 -20.39
CA TRP A 59 63.42 -47.58 -21.16
C TRP A 59 64.26 -47.16 -22.36
N ALA A 60 63.82 -46.15 -23.12
CA ALA A 60 64.59 -45.61 -24.23
C ALA A 60 65.98 -45.10 -23.77
N GLU A 61 66.03 -44.36 -22.67
CA GLU A 61 67.29 -43.89 -22.07
C GLU A 61 68.20 -45.04 -21.62
N ARG A 62 67.63 -46.06 -20.96
CA ARG A 62 68.37 -47.26 -20.53
C ARG A 62 68.96 -48.02 -21.72
N ILE A 63 68.19 -48.16 -22.80
CA ILE A 63 68.63 -48.81 -24.05
C ILE A 63 69.73 -47.97 -24.73
N GLN A 64 69.56 -46.66 -24.82
CA GLN A 64 70.56 -45.77 -25.40
C GLN A 64 71.89 -45.83 -24.63
N LYS A 65 71.82 -45.88 -23.29
CA LYS A 65 72.98 -46.09 -22.43
C LYS A 65 73.62 -47.47 -22.64
N ALA A 66 72.83 -48.52 -22.84
CA ALA A 66 73.36 -49.85 -23.13
C ALA A 66 74.06 -49.91 -24.51
N LEU A 67 73.56 -49.18 -25.50
CA LEU A 67 74.15 -49.07 -26.84
C LEU A 67 75.47 -48.28 -26.85
N SER A 68 75.71 -47.38 -25.88
CA SER A 68 76.94 -46.58 -25.78
C SER A 68 78.10 -47.28 -25.06
N VAL A 69 77.89 -48.45 -24.45
CA VAL A 69 78.94 -49.23 -23.76
C VAL A 69 79.85 -49.95 -24.76
N SER A 70 81.16 -49.72 -24.64
CA SER A 70 82.21 -50.24 -25.54
C SER A 70 82.48 -51.75 -25.39
N SER A 71 82.16 -52.41 -24.28
CA SER A 71 82.41 -53.86 -24.13
C SER A 71 81.58 -54.76 -25.07
N LEU A 72 80.61 -54.20 -25.78
CA LEU A 72 79.87 -54.87 -26.86
C LEU A 72 80.53 -54.67 -28.24
N THR A 73 81.62 -53.88 -28.36
CA THR A 73 82.33 -53.63 -29.63
C THR A 73 83.44 -54.63 -29.91
N ASP A 74 83.87 -55.42 -28.94
CA ASP A 74 85.01 -56.32 -29.08
C ASP A 74 84.55 -57.67 -29.67
N GLY A 75 84.20 -57.65 -30.96
CA GLY A 75 83.81 -58.82 -31.75
C GLY A 75 84.98 -59.73 -32.13
N SER A 76 85.99 -59.87 -31.27
CA SER A 76 87.23 -60.60 -31.58
C SER A 76 87.09 -62.13 -31.56
N LEU A 77 85.89 -62.66 -31.25
CA LEU A 77 85.55 -64.10 -31.37
C LEU A 77 84.48 -64.29 -32.46
N ALA A 78 84.89 -64.85 -33.60
CA ALA A 78 84.10 -65.02 -34.83
C ALA A 78 82.67 -65.61 -34.69
N PRO A 79 82.31 -66.47 -33.70
CA PRO A 79 80.93 -66.95 -33.58
C PRO A 79 79.93 -65.93 -33.01
N TRP A 80 80.40 -64.83 -32.41
CA TRP A 80 79.55 -63.91 -31.62
C TRP A 80 79.39 -62.52 -32.26
N ALA A 81 80.14 -62.21 -33.32
CA ALA A 81 80.06 -60.92 -34.01
C ALA A 81 78.68 -60.70 -34.62
N ASP A 82 78.15 -61.68 -35.36
CA ASP A 82 76.83 -61.59 -36.01
C ASP A 82 75.70 -61.49 -34.99
N PHE A 83 75.79 -62.25 -33.89
CA PHE A 83 74.82 -62.17 -32.79
C PHE A 83 74.84 -60.80 -32.11
N SER A 84 76.02 -60.25 -31.83
CA SER A 84 76.18 -58.93 -31.19
C SER A 84 75.66 -57.79 -32.07
N ALA A 85 75.86 -57.90 -33.39
CA ALA A 85 75.34 -56.94 -34.37
C ALA A 85 73.81 -57.02 -34.46
N ALA A 86 73.25 -58.23 -34.58
CA ALA A 86 71.80 -58.45 -34.60
C ALA A 86 71.13 -57.97 -33.29
N TYR A 87 71.74 -58.25 -32.14
CA TYR A 87 71.25 -57.80 -30.84
C TYR A 87 71.27 -56.26 -30.71
N ARG A 88 72.34 -55.60 -31.16
CA ARG A 88 72.41 -54.12 -31.19
C ARG A 88 71.39 -53.51 -32.13
N GLN A 89 71.19 -54.10 -33.31
CA GLN A 89 70.16 -53.67 -34.24
C GLN A 89 68.77 -53.78 -33.61
N LYS A 90 68.49 -54.92 -32.94
CA LYS A 90 67.23 -55.15 -32.24
C LYS A 90 67.03 -54.15 -31.09
N LEU A 91 68.04 -53.91 -30.25
CA LEU A 91 67.99 -52.88 -29.20
C LEU A 91 67.78 -51.47 -29.75
N SER A 92 68.43 -51.12 -30.86
CA SER A 92 68.23 -49.83 -31.53
C SER A 92 66.80 -49.66 -32.05
N VAL A 93 66.18 -50.73 -32.55
CA VAL A 93 64.75 -50.73 -32.93
C VAL A 93 63.88 -50.55 -31.69
N ILE A 94 64.03 -51.36 -30.64
CA ILE A 94 63.25 -51.27 -29.41
C ILE A 94 63.39 -49.89 -28.76
N GLY A 95 64.60 -49.33 -28.72
CA GLY A 95 64.85 -47.99 -28.18
C GLY A 95 64.16 -46.88 -28.97
N ARG A 96 64.17 -46.96 -30.32
CA ARG A 96 63.42 -46.04 -31.18
C ARG A 96 61.91 -46.17 -30.97
N ASP A 97 61.40 -47.40 -30.87
CA ASP A 97 59.98 -47.66 -30.66
C ASP A 97 59.52 -47.17 -29.27
N CYS A 98 60.33 -47.36 -28.22
CA CYS A 98 60.08 -46.78 -26.90
C CYS A 98 59.99 -45.25 -26.95
N SER A 99 60.92 -44.58 -27.64
CA SER A 99 60.88 -43.12 -27.82
C SER A 99 59.67 -42.66 -28.63
N ALA A 100 59.31 -43.40 -29.69
CA ALA A 100 58.15 -43.08 -30.53
C ALA A 100 56.83 -43.24 -29.76
N ILE A 101 56.63 -44.37 -29.08
CA ILE A 101 55.44 -44.65 -28.27
C ILE A 101 55.31 -43.63 -27.13
N SER A 102 56.41 -43.29 -26.43
CA SER A 102 56.39 -42.24 -25.41
C SER A 102 56.00 -40.88 -26.01
N SER A 103 56.60 -40.49 -27.13
CA SER A 103 56.28 -39.23 -27.84
C SER A 103 54.80 -39.16 -28.24
N ASP A 104 54.25 -40.24 -28.79
CA ASP A 104 52.86 -40.30 -29.24
C ASP A 104 51.89 -40.28 -28.05
N ALA A 105 52.20 -40.98 -26.95
CA ALA A 105 51.42 -40.92 -25.72
C ALA A 105 51.41 -39.50 -25.11
N TRP A 106 52.55 -38.81 -25.07
CA TRP A 106 52.63 -37.41 -24.62
C TRP A 106 51.82 -36.46 -25.50
N LYS A 107 51.87 -36.61 -26.84
CA LYS A 107 51.06 -35.82 -27.78
C LYS A 107 49.57 -36.07 -27.61
N LEU A 108 49.19 -37.34 -27.40
CA LEU A 108 47.79 -37.73 -27.20
C LEU A 108 47.24 -37.13 -25.90
N CYS A 109 47.99 -37.23 -24.80
CA CYS A 109 47.64 -36.59 -23.53
C CYS A 109 47.53 -35.07 -23.67
N ALA A 110 48.48 -34.43 -24.36
CA ALA A 110 48.45 -32.99 -24.61
C ALA A 110 47.23 -32.56 -25.44
N THR A 111 46.85 -33.37 -26.43
CA THR A 111 45.64 -33.15 -27.25
C THR A 111 44.36 -33.33 -26.42
N TRP A 112 44.32 -34.31 -25.53
CA TRP A 112 43.20 -34.52 -24.61
C TRP A 112 42.99 -33.31 -23.70
N TYR A 113 44.06 -32.85 -23.02
CA TYR A 113 43.97 -31.68 -22.13
C TYR A 113 43.61 -30.39 -22.87
N ASP A 114 44.09 -30.20 -24.09
CA ASP A 114 43.75 -29.04 -24.92
C ASP A 114 42.25 -29.04 -25.32
N LYS A 115 41.71 -30.19 -25.72
CA LYS A 115 40.28 -30.36 -25.98
C LYS A 115 39.43 -30.18 -24.73
N ALA A 116 39.88 -30.69 -23.58
CA ALA A 116 39.22 -30.48 -22.29
C ALA A 116 39.18 -29.01 -21.91
N ALA A 117 40.30 -28.30 -22.09
CA ALA A 117 40.39 -26.88 -21.83
C ALA A 117 39.43 -26.06 -22.72
N PHE A 118 39.24 -26.46 -23.97
CA PHE A 118 38.23 -25.86 -24.84
C PHE A 118 36.80 -26.09 -24.32
N ALA A 119 36.47 -27.33 -23.97
CA ALA A 119 35.14 -27.71 -23.48
C ALA A 119 34.80 -27.00 -22.16
N PHE A 120 35.74 -26.92 -21.21
CA PHE A 120 35.56 -26.18 -19.95
C PHE A 120 35.25 -24.70 -20.20
N VAL A 121 36.04 -24.03 -21.05
CA VAL A 121 35.79 -22.61 -21.37
C VAL A 121 34.42 -22.42 -22.03
N SER A 122 34.00 -23.33 -22.90
CA SER A 122 32.69 -23.32 -23.57
C SER A 122 31.54 -23.41 -22.55
N ASP A 123 31.58 -24.43 -21.69
CA ASP A 123 30.54 -24.68 -20.67
C ASP A 123 30.50 -23.59 -19.61
N ASP A 124 31.65 -23.16 -19.09
CA ASP A 124 31.72 -22.12 -18.06
C ASP A 124 31.27 -20.75 -18.59
N THR A 125 31.54 -20.45 -19.86
CA THR A 125 31.00 -19.26 -20.53
C THR A 125 29.47 -19.32 -20.63
N ARG A 126 28.90 -20.51 -20.90
CA ARG A 126 27.45 -20.72 -20.94
C ARG A 126 26.84 -20.52 -19.55
N LEU A 127 27.45 -21.08 -18.51
CA LEU A 127 27.00 -20.89 -17.11
C LEU A 127 27.06 -19.41 -16.69
N LEU A 128 28.10 -18.68 -17.07
CA LEU A 128 28.19 -17.23 -16.80
C LEU A 128 27.05 -16.45 -17.48
N LYS A 129 26.74 -16.78 -18.75
CA LYS A 129 25.63 -16.15 -19.48
C LYS A 129 24.27 -16.48 -18.85
N GLU A 130 24.09 -17.70 -18.38
CA GLU A 130 22.89 -18.12 -17.65
C GLU A 130 22.73 -17.29 -16.37
N ALA A 131 23.80 -17.13 -15.58
CA ALA A 131 23.79 -16.28 -14.39
C ALA A 131 23.47 -14.80 -14.73
N GLN A 132 24.03 -14.27 -15.81
CA GLN A 132 23.75 -12.90 -16.28
C GLN A 132 22.29 -12.71 -16.72
N SER A 133 21.63 -13.77 -17.21
CA SER A 133 20.23 -13.69 -17.67
C SER A 133 19.27 -13.30 -16.55
N PHE A 134 19.54 -13.73 -15.30
CA PHE A 134 18.77 -13.36 -14.12
C PHE A 134 18.87 -11.87 -13.75
N MET A 135 19.86 -11.16 -14.28
CA MET A 135 20.15 -9.75 -13.99
C MET A 135 19.77 -8.82 -15.15
N SER A 136 19.14 -9.34 -16.21
CA SER A 136 18.87 -8.57 -17.42
C SER A 136 17.83 -7.47 -17.20
N SER A 137 18.21 -6.21 -17.48
CA SER A 137 17.38 -5.02 -17.34
C SER A 137 16.79 -4.59 -18.70
N GLY A 138 15.80 -5.33 -19.20
CA GLY A 138 14.85 -4.81 -20.19
C GLY A 138 13.72 -4.05 -19.49
N SER A 139 13.06 -3.11 -20.15
CA SER A 139 11.95 -2.30 -19.60
C SER A 139 10.74 -3.10 -19.11
N SER A 140 10.73 -4.43 -19.32
CA SER A 140 9.74 -5.39 -18.83
C SER A 140 10.36 -6.69 -18.28
N ALA A 141 11.69 -6.75 -18.16
CA ALA A 141 12.37 -7.97 -17.71
C ALA A 141 12.42 -8.02 -16.18
N LYS A 142 11.82 -9.06 -15.60
CA LYS A 142 11.88 -9.36 -14.17
C LYS A 142 13.32 -9.67 -13.76
N GLN A 143 13.76 -9.12 -12.63
CA GLN A 143 15.09 -9.36 -12.08
C GLN A 143 15.05 -10.41 -10.97
N TYR A 144 16.08 -11.25 -10.94
CA TYR A 144 16.23 -12.37 -10.01
C TYR A 144 17.65 -12.42 -9.38
N PRO A 145 18.10 -11.37 -8.66
CA PRO A 145 19.44 -11.33 -8.05
C PRO A 145 19.78 -12.54 -7.15
N LYS A 146 18.82 -13.10 -6.40
CA LYS A 146 19.06 -14.30 -5.59
C LYS A 146 19.44 -15.50 -6.45
N GLN A 147 18.70 -15.76 -7.53
CA GLN A 147 18.96 -16.84 -8.47
C GLN A 147 20.29 -16.60 -9.21
N ALA A 148 20.63 -15.34 -9.53
CA ALA A 148 21.93 -14.98 -10.07
C ALA A 148 23.06 -15.36 -9.11
N LEU A 149 22.94 -15.03 -7.83
CA LEU A 149 23.94 -15.34 -6.80
C LEU A 149 24.16 -16.85 -6.65
N GLU A 150 23.08 -17.63 -6.55
CA GLU A 150 23.14 -19.09 -6.46
C GLU A 150 23.78 -19.72 -7.70
N SER A 151 23.45 -19.22 -8.89
CA SER A 151 24.02 -19.68 -10.16
C SER A 151 25.51 -19.36 -10.26
N VAL A 152 25.92 -18.15 -9.87
CA VAL A 152 27.34 -17.74 -9.84
C VAL A 152 28.13 -18.59 -8.86
N GLN A 153 27.62 -18.86 -7.65
CA GLN A 153 28.33 -19.68 -6.66
C GLN A 153 28.62 -21.09 -7.20
N LYS A 154 27.63 -21.74 -7.79
CA LYS A 154 27.79 -23.06 -8.43
C LYS A 154 28.80 -23.01 -9.58
N MET A 155 28.71 -21.99 -10.43
CA MET A 155 29.67 -21.80 -11.53
C MET A 155 31.10 -21.61 -11.01
N GLN A 156 31.31 -20.79 -9.97
CA GLN A 156 32.63 -20.58 -9.38
C GLN A 156 33.25 -21.85 -8.83
N GLU A 157 32.45 -22.73 -8.22
CA GLU A 157 32.90 -24.04 -7.77
C GLU A 157 33.36 -24.90 -8.95
N THR A 158 32.57 -24.97 -10.02
CA THR A 158 32.92 -25.70 -11.25
C THR A 158 34.20 -25.18 -11.90
N VAL A 159 34.30 -23.86 -12.12
CA VAL A 159 35.46 -23.25 -12.79
C VAL A 159 36.75 -23.46 -11.97
N ARG A 160 36.67 -23.40 -10.63
CA ARG A 160 37.82 -23.69 -9.75
C ARG A 160 38.28 -25.14 -9.88
N ALA A 161 37.35 -26.09 -9.97
CA ALA A 161 37.67 -27.49 -10.19
C ALA A 161 38.32 -27.71 -11.58
N ASP A 162 37.78 -27.10 -12.62
CA ASP A 162 38.30 -27.20 -13.99
C ASP A 162 39.72 -26.60 -14.11
N ILE A 163 39.96 -25.43 -13.50
CA ILE A 163 41.31 -24.85 -13.40
C ILE A 163 42.27 -25.80 -12.69
N ALA A 164 41.84 -26.49 -11.63
CA ALA A 164 42.70 -27.43 -10.90
C ALA A 164 43.08 -28.63 -11.76
N VAL A 165 42.13 -29.20 -12.52
CA VAL A 165 42.38 -30.30 -13.47
C VAL A 165 43.39 -29.86 -14.54
N LEU A 166 43.16 -28.72 -15.20
CA LEU A 166 44.06 -28.22 -16.24
C LEU A 166 45.44 -27.83 -15.70
N SER A 167 45.52 -27.27 -14.49
CA SER A 167 46.79 -26.89 -13.87
C SER A 167 47.64 -28.12 -13.53
N ALA A 168 47.00 -29.18 -13.00
CA ALA A 168 47.67 -30.46 -12.76
C ALA A 168 48.14 -31.11 -14.06
N GLY A 169 47.31 -31.07 -15.11
CA GLY A 169 47.66 -31.56 -16.46
C GLY A 169 48.82 -30.80 -17.08
N SER A 170 48.76 -29.46 -17.09
CA SER A 170 49.82 -28.58 -17.61
C SER A 170 51.16 -28.83 -16.91
N LYS A 171 51.16 -28.97 -15.58
CA LYS A 171 52.35 -29.34 -14.81
C LYS A 171 52.91 -30.69 -15.26
N THR A 172 52.05 -31.71 -15.33
CA THR A 172 52.44 -33.07 -15.73
C THR A 172 53.05 -33.10 -17.14
N LEU A 173 52.44 -32.40 -18.09
CA LEU A 173 52.92 -32.29 -19.48
C LEU A 173 54.26 -31.54 -19.56
N SER A 174 54.51 -30.55 -18.68
CA SER A 174 55.77 -29.81 -18.65
C SER A 174 56.96 -30.65 -18.17
N GLU A 175 56.71 -31.73 -17.43
CA GLU A 175 57.73 -32.65 -16.91
C GLU A 175 58.16 -33.73 -17.93
N GLY A 176 57.56 -33.76 -19.12
CA GLY A 176 57.75 -34.79 -20.17
C GLY A 176 59.09 -34.77 -20.93
N GLY A 177 60.15 -34.16 -20.39
CA GLY A 177 61.51 -34.20 -20.96
C GLY A 177 61.56 -33.70 -22.41
N ALA A 178 62.17 -34.47 -23.33
CA ALA A 178 62.29 -34.11 -24.74
C ALA A 178 60.94 -33.97 -25.47
N SER A 179 59.91 -34.68 -25.02
CA SER A 179 58.55 -34.59 -25.60
C SER A 179 57.86 -33.26 -25.26
N SER A 180 58.25 -32.58 -24.17
CA SER A 180 57.70 -31.26 -23.79
C SER A 180 57.92 -30.18 -24.86
N VAL A 181 59.06 -30.25 -25.57
CA VAL A 181 59.38 -29.35 -26.69
C VAL A 181 58.44 -29.58 -27.88
N GLN A 182 58.05 -30.83 -28.13
CA GLN A 182 57.17 -31.20 -29.24
C GLN A 182 55.71 -30.82 -29.00
N ILE A 183 55.27 -30.77 -27.73
CA ILE A 183 53.90 -30.40 -27.31
C ILE A 183 53.79 -28.95 -26.83
N GLY A 184 54.82 -28.12 -27.03
CA GLY A 184 54.87 -26.74 -26.54
C GLY A 184 53.68 -25.87 -27.00
N GLY A 185 53.14 -26.13 -28.19
CA GLY A 185 51.93 -25.47 -28.69
C GLY A 185 50.67 -25.80 -27.87
N ASN A 186 50.46 -27.07 -27.55
CA ASN A 186 49.35 -27.50 -26.68
C ASN A 186 49.51 -26.93 -25.27
N LEU A 187 50.71 -26.95 -24.70
CA LEU A 187 50.99 -26.34 -23.39
C LEU A 187 50.64 -24.84 -23.36
N ALA A 188 51.04 -24.09 -24.40
CA ALA A 188 50.70 -22.68 -24.52
C ALA A 188 49.18 -22.46 -24.63
N SER A 189 48.48 -23.30 -25.40
CA SER A 189 47.02 -23.26 -25.55
C SER A 189 46.30 -23.54 -24.22
N ILE A 190 46.67 -24.61 -23.52
CA ILE A 190 46.12 -24.99 -22.20
C ILE A 190 46.31 -23.84 -21.20
N ASN A 191 47.52 -23.27 -21.13
CA ASN A 191 47.79 -22.16 -20.21
C ASN A 191 46.97 -20.90 -20.56
N ASN A 192 46.77 -20.60 -21.85
CA ASN A 192 45.89 -19.51 -22.28
C ASN A 192 44.43 -19.73 -21.86
N LYS A 193 43.93 -20.97 -21.95
CA LYS A 193 42.59 -21.33 -21.49
C LYS A 193 42.45 -21.27 -19.97
N ILE A 194 43.48 -21.65 -19.21
CA ILE A 194 43.52 -21.43 -17.76
C ILE A 194 43.37 -19.93 -17.44
N GLU A 195 44.08 -19.04 -18.14
CA GLU A 195 43.90 -17.59 -17.95
C GLU A 195 42.49 -17.12 -18.36
N THR A 196 41.91 -17.70 -19.40
CA THR A 196 40.51 -17.42 -19.78
C THR A 196 39.54 -17.80 -18.67
N LEU A 197 39.68 -18.98 -18.07
CA LEU A 197 38.87 -19.44 -16.92
C LEU A 197 39.06 -18.54 -15.70
N ARG A 198 40.30 -18.09 -15.42
CA ARG A 198 40.55 -17.08 -14.36
C ARG A 198 39.85 -15.75 -14.66
N GLY A 199 39.82 -15.34 -15.92
CA GLY A 199 39.05 -14.19 -16.38
C GLY A 199 37.54 -14.35 -16.13
N LEU A 200 36.98 -15.54 -16.37
CA LEU A 200 35.58 -15.85 -16.05
C LEU A 200 35.32 -15.79 -14.54
N LEU A 201 36.22 -16.29 -13.70
CA LEU A 201 36.11 -16.16 -12.24
C LEU A 201 36.05 -14.68 -11.83
N SER A 202 36.95 -13.84 -12.34
CA SER A 202 36.95 -12.41 -12.03
C SER A 202 35.65 -11.71 -12.47
N GLN A 203 35.11 -12.04 -13.65
CA GLN A 203 33.83 -11.51 -14.11
C GLN A 203 32.67 -11.96 -13.21
N SER A 204 32.71 -13.22 -12.77
CA SER A 204 31.69 -13.77 -11.88
C SER A 204 31.72 -13.15 -10.48
N ASP A 205 32.89 -12.78 -9.96
CA ASP A 205 33.00 -12.09 -8.68
C ASP A 205 32.31 -10.72 -8.72
N VAL A 206 32.46 -9.98 -9.82
CA VAL A 206 31.74 -8.71 -10.05
C VAL A 206 30.23 -8.94 -10.09
N LEU A 207 29.78 -9.98 -10.79
CA LEU A 207 28.37 -10.32 -10.87
C LEU A 207 27.80 -10.74 -9.50
N ALA A 208 28.55 -11.53 -8.73
CA ALA A 208 28.16 -11.94 -7.37
C ALA A 208 28.03 -10.74 -6.42
N GLN A 209 28.96 -9.79 -6.49
CA GLN A 209 28.90 -8.56 -5.71
C GLN A 209 27.64 -7.75 -6.05
N GLN A 210 27.38 -7.52 -7.35
CA GLN A 210 26.20 -6.79 -7.81
C GLN A 210 24.89 -7.49 -7.40
N ALA A 211 24.81 -8.80 -7.62
CA ALA A 211 23.65 -9.60 -7.23
C ALA A 211 23.43 -9.59 -5.70
N GLY A 212 24.51 -9.66 -4.91
CA GLY A 212 24.46 -9.58 -3.46
C GLY A 212 23.97 -8.23 -2.95
N GLU A 213 24.45 -7.13 -3.52
CA GLU A 213 23.99 -5.77 -3.19
C GLU A 213 22.51 -5.57 -3.50
N LEU A 214 22.06 -5.99 -4.70
CA LEU A 214 20.64 -5.91 -5.08
C LEU A 214 19.78 -6.79 -4.18
N SER A 215 20.21 -8.03 -3.90
CA SER A 215 19.50 -8.94 -3.01
C SER A 215 19.35 -8.36 -1.60
N SER A 216 20.42 -7.76 -1.07
CA SER A 216 20.38 -7.08 0.22
C SER A 216 19.43 -5.87 0.21
N ARG A 217 19.43 -5.06 -0.85
CA ARG A 217 18.52 -3.92 -0.96
C ARG A 217 17.05 -4.34 -1.04
N ALA A 218 16.74 -5.36 -1.84
CA ALA A 218 15.39 -5.92 -1.90
C ALA A 218 14.93 -6.42 -0.52
N TYR A 219 15.80 -7.14 0.19
CA TYR A 219 15.50 -7.63 1.53
C TYR A 219 15.27 -6.49 2.56
N GLN A 220 16.05 -5.41 2.49
CA GLN A 220 15.80 -4.23 3.35
C GLN A 220 14.46 -3.57 3.04
N ALA A 221 14.13 -3.37 1.76
CA ALA A 221 12.82 -2.85 1.37
C ALA A 221 11.66 -3.73 1.87
N GLN A 222 11.82 -5.06 1.80
CA GLN A 222 10.86 -6.00 2.38
C GLN A 222 10.71 -5.82 3.90
N LEU A 223 11.81 -5.70 4.66
CA LEU A 223 11.77 -5.50 6.11
C LEU A 223 11.12 -4.16 6.52
N ASP A 224 11.38 -3.10 5.76
CA ASP A 224 10.74 -1.80 5.92
C ASP A 224 9.22 -1.92 5.67
N GLY A 225 8.83 -2.61 4.60
CA GLY A 225 7.43 -2.91 4.29
C GLY A 225 6.72 -3.71 5.41
N ASP A 226 7.38 -4.73 5.94
CA ASP A 226 6.90 -5.53 7.07
C ASP A 226 6.73 -4.70 8.36
N THR A 227 7.62 -3.72 8.57
CA THR A 227 7.55 -2.81 9.72
C THR A 227 6.40 -1.84 9.58
N LEU A 228 6.28 -1.17 8.43
CA LEU A 228 5.18 -0.25 8.13
C LEU A 228 3.81 -0.96 8.18
N PHE A 229 3.73 -2.20 7.72
CA PHE A 229 2.52 -3.00 7.83
C PHE A 229 2.11 -3.26 9.29
N ARG A 230 3.06 -3.64 10.16
CA ARG A 230 2.79 -3.80 11.61
C ARG A 230 2.37 -2.48 12.25
N GLU A 231 2.99 -1.37 11.86
CA GLU A 231 2.59 -0.06 12.34
C GLU A 231 1.18 0.35 11.87
N ALA A 232 0.81 -0.01 10.64
CA ALA A 232 -0.55 0.16 10.12
C ALA A 232 -1.57 -0.64 10.93
N GLN A 233 -1.26 -1.90 11.28
CA GLN A 233 -2.09 -2.72 12.17
C GLN A 233 -2.23 -2.07 13.56
N ASN A 234 -1.15 -1.55 14.12
CA ASN A 234 -1.18 -0.86 15.41
C ASN A 234 -1.99 0.44 15.37
N ALA A 235 -1.94 1.19 14.27
CA ALA A 235 -2.79 2.37 14.08
C ALA A 235 -4.27 1.99 13.94
N TYR A 236 -4.57 0.94 13.17
CA TYR A 236 -5.91 0.38 13.05
C TYR A 236 -6.49 -0.05 14.41
N ASN A 237 -5.71 -0.76 15.23
CA ASN A 237 -6.12 -1.18 16.58
C ASN A 237 -6.39 0.02 17.52
N ARG A 238 -5.70 1.14 17.30
CA ARG A 238 -5.91 2.41 18.02
C ARG A 238 -7.05 3.27 17.44
N ARG A 239 -7.75 2.77 16.41
CA ARG A 239 -8.80 3.48 15.65
C ARG A 239 -8.31 4.76 14.95
N ASP A 240 -7.00 4.88 14.73
CA ASP A 240 -6.41 5.94 13.92
C ASP A 240 -6.37 5.48 12.46
N TYR A 241 -7.52 5.51 11.81
CA TYR A 241 -7.71 4.96 10.46
C TYR A 241 -6.95 5.75 9.39
N THR A 242 -6.80 7.06 9.57
CA THR A 242 -6.01 7.91 8.66
C THR A 242 -4.54 7.50 8.69
N SER A 243 -3.96 7.37 9.89
CA SER A 243 -2.57 6.92 10.02
C SER A 243 -2.39 5.48 9.58
N ALA A 244 -3.39 4.62 9.81
CA ALA A 244 -3.37 3.24 9.34
C ALA A 244 -3.30 3.15 7.80
N LEU A 245 -4.12 3.93 7.08
CA LEU A 245 -4.10 3.98 5.61
C LEU A 245 -2.76 4.50 5.08
N GLN A 246 -2.24 5.61 5.61
CA GLN A 246 -0.96 6.18 5.17
C GLN A 246 0.20 5.20 5.33
N LYS A 247 0.25 4.49 6.46
CA LYS A 247 1.30 3.48 6.70
C LYS A 247 1.11 2.25 5.80
N LEU A 248 -0.12 1.89 5.49
CA LEU A 248 -0.42 0.78 4.58
C LEU A 248 0.01 1.11 3.15
N GLU A 249 -0.22 2.33 2.68
CA GLU A 249 0.26 2.82 1.38
C GLU A 249 1.80 2.82 1.33
N ALA A 250 2.46 3.33 2.38
CA ALA A 250 3.92 3.30 2.47
C ALA A 250 4.48 1.86 2.52
N ALA A 251 3.77 0.92 3.17
CA ALA A 251 4.14 -0.49 3.15
C ALA A 251 4.05 -1.07 1.72
N ALA A 252 2.98 -0.75 0.98
CA ALA A 252 2.82 -1.16 -0.41
C ALA A 252 3.98 -0.67 -1.29
N GLU A 253 4.36 0.61 -1.18
CA GLU A 253 5.50 1.18 -1.91
C GLU A 253 6.80 0.43 -1.63
N LYS A 254 7.03 0.00 -0.38
CA LYS A 254 8.22 -0.76 0.01
C LYS A 254 8.23 -2.19 -0.51
N TYR A 255 7.08 -2.86 -0.55
CA TYR A 255 7.00 -4.15 -1.24
C TYR A 255 7.21 -4.01 -2.75
N ASP A 256 6.68 -2.95 -3.38
CA ASP A 256 6.88 -2.68 -4.80
C ASP A 256 8.35 -2.37 -5.11
N GLU A 257 9.05 -1.62 -4.24
CA GLU A 257 10.51 -1.41 -4.32
C GLU A 257 11.28 -2.75 -4.24
N SER A 258 10.89 -3.64 -3.33
CA SER A 258 11.49 -4.98 -3.22
C SER A 258 11.26 -5.81 -4.49
N LEU A 259 10.02 -5.85 -4.99
CA LEU A 259 9.62 -6.65 -6.16
C LEU A 259 10.26 -6.15 -7.47
N ALA A 260 10.46 -4.83 -7.58
CA ALA A 260 11.16 -4.23 -8.72
C ALA A 260 12.63 -4.68 -8.81
N ILE A 261 13.25 -5.03 -7.68
CA ILE A 261 14.64 -5.51 -7.60
C ILE A 261 14.72 -7.04 -7.64
N GLN A 262 13.83 -7.72 -6.92
CA GLN A 262 13.77 -9.16 -6.78
C GLN A 262 12.32 -9.61 -6.91
N GLU A 263 11.97 -10.18 -8.05
CA GLU A 263 10.68 -10.81 -8.21
C GLU A 263 10.56 -12.00 -7.25
N ASP A 264 9.48 -12.02 -6.48
CA ASP A 264 9.19 -13.06 -5.51
C ASP A 264 7.66 -13.27 -5.41
N ALA A 265 7.20 -14.46 -5.80
CA ALA A 265 5.78 -14.80 -5.82
C ALA A 265 5.15 -14.80 -4.41
N GLN A 266 5.91 -15.13 -3.36
CA GLN A 266 5.39 -15.12 -1.99
C GLN A 266 5.22 -13.68 -1.48
N ILE A 267 6.17 -12.79 -1.80
CA ILE A 267 6.05 -11.36 -1.46
C ILE A 267 4.88 -10.73 -2.22
N LEU A 268 4.73 -11.06 -3.50
CA LEU A 268 3.62 -10.58 -4.33
C LEU A 268 2.27 -11.04 -3.78
N GLU A 269 2.14 -12.31 -3.39
CA GLU A 269 0.92 -12.83 -2.77
C GLU A 269 0.64 -12.17 -1.41
N LYS A 270 1.67 -11.99 -0.57
CA LYS A 270 1.55 -11.31 0.72
C LYS A 270 1.06 -9.88 0.53
N ARG A 271 1.67 -9.13 -0.40
CA ARG A 271 1.24 -7.77 -0.78
C ARG A 271 -0.23 -7.76 -1.21
N ASN A 272 -0.60 -8.64 -2.13
CA ASN A 272 -1.94 -8.64 -2.74
C ASN A 272 -3.05 -9.06 -1.79
N THR A 273 -2.80 -10.01 -0.90
CA THR A 273 -3.83 -10.53 0.02
C THR A 273 -3.88 -9.76 1.33
N THR A 274 -2.74 -9.57 1.99
CA THR A 274 -2.74 -9.03 3.35
C THR A 274 -2.92 -7.52 3.40
N LEU A 275 -2.38 -6.77 2.43
CA LEU A 275 -2.62 -5.32 2.36
C LEU A 275 -4.07 -5.04 1.97
N LEU A 276 -4.62 -5.82 1.05
CA LEU A 276 -6.02 -5.67 0.63
C LEU A 276 -6.98 -6.01 1.78
N ASP A 277 -6.76 -7.11 2.50
CA ASP A 277 -7.56 -7.45 3.69
C ASP A 277 -7.53 -6.31 4.73
N LEU A 278 -6.34 -5.82 5.07
CA LEU A 278 -6.22 -4.76 6.06
C LEU A 278 -6.83 -3.44 5.58
N SER A 279 -6.66 -3.10 4.30
CA SER A 279 -7.29 -1.93 3.68
C SER A 279 -8.82 -1.99 3.80
N ASN A 280 -9.42 -3.13 3.43
CA ASN A 280 -10.85 -3.37 3.51
C ASN A 280 -11.36 -3.26 4.95
N ARG A 281 -10.61 -3.81 5.91
CA ARG A 281 -10.94 -3.73 7.33
C ARG A 281 -10.83 -2.31 7.88
N ILE A 282 -9.83 -1.54 7.47
CA ILE A 282 -9.67 -0.13 7.85
C ILE A 282 -10.82 0.70 7.27
N ALA A 283 -11.13 0.55 5.99
CA ALA A 283 -12.22 1.25 5.31
C ALA A 283 -13.57 1.00 5.99
N ARG A 284 -13.89 -0.28 6.23
CA ARG A 284 -15.10 -0.68 6.94
C ARG A 284 -15.15 -0.08 8.35
N ALA A 285 -14.07 -0.19 9.12
CA ALA A 285 -14.05 0.34 10.48
C ALA A 285 -14.13 1.87 10.53
N LYS A 286 -13.55 2.57 9.55
CA LYS A 286 -13.67 4.02 9.38
C LYS A 286 -15.11 4.42 9.09
N TYR A 287 -15.74 3.75 8.13
CA TYR A 287 -17.16 3.98 7.80
C TYR A 287 -18.04 3.76 9.03
N GLU A 288 -17.90 2.61 9.70
CA GLU A 288 -18.69 2.27 10.88
C GLU A 288 -18.53 3.29 12.02
N ASN A 289 -17.32 3.83 12.20
CA ASN A 289 -17.06 4.84 13.20
C ASN A 289 -17.72 6.19 12.86
N ILE A 290 -17.62 6.63 11.61
CA ILE A 290 -18.19 7.90 11.15
C ILE A 290 -19.72 7.87 11.21
N VAL A 291 -20.38 6.79 10.79
CA VAL A 291 -21.85 6.68 10.88
C VAL A 291 -22.31 6.87 12.33
N ARG A 292 -21.61 6.26 13.30
CA ARG A 292 -21.93 6.39 14.73
C ARG A 292 -21.67 7.82 15.26
N GLU A 293 -20.57 8.44 14.85
CA GLU A 293 -20.24 9.82 15.26
C GLU A 293 -21.27 10.81 14.69
N VAL A 294 -21.65 10.66 13.42
CA VAL A 294 -22.70 11.47 12.78
C VAL A 294 -24.03 11.34 13.51
N ARG A 295 -24.43 10.12 13.93
CA ARG A 295 -25.63 9.93 14.78
C ARG A 295 -25.53 10.71 16.10
N GLN A 296 -24.41 10.58 16.81
CA GLN A 296 -24.19 11.30 18.08
C GLN A 296 -24.28 12.83 17.90
N LEU A 297 -23.73 13.36 16.80
CA LEU A 297 -23.80 14.78 16.47
C LEU A 297 -25.23 15.23 16.13
N LYS A 298 -26.02 14.41 15.41
CA LYS A 298 -27.45 14.68 15.13
C LYS A 298 -28.30 14.69 16.41
N ASP A 299 -28.06 13.74 17.32
CA ASP A 299 -28.77 13.65 18.60
C ASP A 299 -28.37 14.81 19.53
N SER A 300 -27.09 15.17 19.55
CA SER A 300 -26.57 16.33 20.30
C SER A 300 -27.16 17.64 19.76
N ALA A 301 -27.18 17.83 18.43
CA ALA A 301 -27.79 18.99 17.80
C ALA A 301 -29.29 19.10 18.13
N SER A 302 -30.01 17.98 18.14
CA SER A 302 -31.43 17.95 18.54
C SER A 302 -31.60 18.38 20.00
N THR A 303 -30.72 17.93 20.89
CA THR A 303 -30.75 18.32 22.31
C THR A 303 -30.46 19.81 22.50
N LEU A 304 -29.42 20.32 21.84
CA LEU A 304 -29.03 21.74 21.85
C LEU A 304 -30.13 22.63 21.26
N TYR A 305 -30.79 22.17 20.20
CA TYR A 305 -31.93 22.88 19.62
C TYR A 305 -33.07 23.06 20.65
N TYR A 306 -33.43 22.00 21.36
CA TYR A 306 -34.50 22.08 22.37
C TYR A 306 -34.08 22.80 23.67
N SER A 307 -32.78 22.97 23.93
CA SER A 307 -32.28 23.87 24.99
C SER A 307 -32.22 25.34 24.57
N GLY A 308 -32.42 25.64 23.27
CA GLY A 308 -32.34 26.99 22.71
C GLY A 308 -30.93 27.43 22.31
N GLU A 309 -29.97 26.52 22.32
CA GLU A 309 -28.57 26.76 21.91
C GLU A 309 -28.40 26.52 20.41
N PHE A 310 -29.00 27.39 19.59
CA PHE A 310 -29.10 27.19 18.14
C PHE A 310 -27.75 27.25 17.42
N GLU A 311 -26.84 28.12 17.84
CA GLU A 311 -25.50 28.26 17.27
C GLU A 311 -24.66 27.00 17.54
N ALA A 312 -24.76 26.43 18.74
CA ALA A 312 -24.10 25.17 19.08
C ALA A 312 -24.71 23.99 18.31
N ALA A 313 -26.04 23.98 18.13
CA ALA A 313 -26.71 22.97 17.30
C ALA A 313 -26.24 23.04 15.83
N GLU A 314 -26.11 24.24 15.27
CA GLU A 314 -25.60 24.45 13.91
C GLU A 314 -24.17 23.94 13.77
N ALA A 315 -23.28 24.28 14.72
CA ALA A 315 -21.90 23.80 14.72
C ALA A 315 -21.82 22.26 14.75
N SER A 316 -22.67 21.61 15.55
CA SER A 316 -22.76 20.14 15.62
C SER A 316 -23.21 19.53 14.29
N LEU A 317 -24.21 20.11 13.62
CA LEU A 317 -24.70 19.63 12.32
C LEU A 317 -23.70 19.86 11.19
N ASN A 318 -23.02 21.00 11.17
CA ASN A 318 -21.96 21.28 10.20
C ASN A 318 -20.79 20.29 10.35
N ARG A 319 -20.44 19.92 11.59
CA ARG A 319 -19.45 18.87 11.83
C ARG A 319 -19.91 17.51 11.33
N ALA A 320 -21.18 17.15 11.55
CA ALA A 320 -21.76 15.90 11.06
C ALA A 320 -21.73 15.83 9.53
N GLU A 321 -22.06 16.92 8.85
CA GLU A 321 -22.00 17.02 7.38
C GLU A 321 -20.59 16.83 6.83
N GLN A 322 -19.59 17.46 7.45
CA GLN A 322 -18.18 17.30 7.06
C GLN A 322 -17.73 15.84 7.16
N LEU A 323 -18.13 15.15 8.23
CA LEU A 323 -17.80 13.73 8.42
C LEU A 323 -18.54 12.83 7.43
N TRP A 324 -19.82 13.09 7.20
CA TRP A 324 -20.66 12.32 6.28
C TRP A 324 -20.17 12.42 4.82
N THR A 325 -19.85 13.63 4.37
CA THR A 325 -19.29 13.88 3.03
C THR A 325 -17.87 13.32 2.85
N ASP A 326 -17.17 12.98 3.94
CA ASP A 326 -15.89 12.27 3.87
C ASP A 326 -16.02 10.77 3.52
N ILE A 327 -17.22 10.18 3.58
CA ILE A 327 -17.40 8.75 3.31
C ILE A 327 -18.44 8.44 2.25
N THR A 328 -19.31 9.39 1.90
CA THR A 328 -20.34 9.18 0.88
C THR A 328 -20.70 10.48 0.16
N VAL A 329 -21.26 10.34 -1.03
CA VAL A 329 -21.87 11.43 -1.82
C VAL A 329 -23.38 11.50 -1.62
N GLU A 330 -23.97 10.50 -0.95
CA GLU A 330 -25.39 10.47 -0.64
C GLU A 330 -25.74 11.54 0.40
N VAL A 331 -26.89 12.19 0.22
CA VAL A 331 -27.41 13.17 1.18
C VAL A 331 -28.05 12.41 2.36
N ASP A 332 -27.81 12.88 3.59
CA ASP A 332 -28.53 12.39 4.76
C ASP A 332 -29.77 13.26 5.01
N ASP A 333 -30.95 12.73 4.66
CA ASP A 333 -32.23 13.47 4.74
C ASP A 333 -32.52 14.01 6.15
N GLU A 334 -32.13 13.27 7.19
CA GLU A 334 -32.31 13.70 8.57
C GLU A 334 -31.42 14.90 8.89
N LEU A 335 -30.15 14.88 8.45
CA LEU A 335 -29.22 15.99 8.61
C LEU A 335 -29.74 17.26 7.94
N GLU A 336 -30.20 17.17 6.69
CA GLU A 336 -30.80 18.30 5.95
C GLU A 336 -32.03 18.87 6.66
N ARG A 337 -32.92 18.00 7.13
CA ARG A 337 -34.09 18.41 7.91
C ARG A 337 -33.69 19.14 9.19
N LEU A 338 -32.71 18.63 9.94
CA LEU A 338 -32.24 19.26 11.19
C LEU A 338 -31.57 20.61 10.90
N LYS A 339 -30.76 20.71 9.84
CA LYS A 339 -30.14 21.98 9.43
C LYS A 339 -31.20 23.02 9.06
N THR A 340 -32.21 22.63 8.30
CA THR A 340 -33.34 23.52 7.96
C THR A 340 -34.04 24.04 9.22
N LEU A 341 -34.28 23.16 10.20
CA LEU A 341 -34.93 23.50 11.47
C LEU A 341 -34.08 24.49 12.30
N VAL A 342 -32.78 24.24 12.44
CA VAL A 342 -31.84 25.12 13.16
C VAL A 342 -31.70 26.46 12.46
N ASN A 343 -31.51 26.48 11.13
CA ASN A 343 -31.36 27.72 10.36
C ASN A 343 -32.61 28.61 10.44
N THR A 344 -33.79 28.01 10.46
CA THR A 344 -35.05 28.73 10.67
C THR A 344 -35.08 29.38 12.06
N ALA A 345 -34.66 28.66 13.11
CA ALA A 345 -34.59 29.21 14.46
C ALA A 345 -33.54 30.32 14.62
N LEU A 346 -32.35 30.15 14.02
CA LEU A 346 -31.31 31.17 13.99
C LEU A 346 -31.82 32.44 13.31
N THR A 347 -32.44 32.32 12.13
CA THR A 347 -33.02 33.46 11.40
C THR A 347 -34.05 34.22 12.25
N MET A 348 -34.85 33.50 13.04
CA MET A 348 -35.85 34.09 13.95
C MET A 348 -35.24 34.74 15.20
N ASN A 349 -33.98 34.43 15.53
CA ASN A 349 -33.27 34.96 16.69
C ASN A 349 -32.42 36.20 16.35
N ILE A 350 -32.12 36.43 15.06
CA ILE A 350 -31.34 37.59 14.59
C ILE A 350 -32.00 38.90 15.05
N GLY A 351 -31.22 39.75 15.73
CA GLY A 351 -31.66 41.05 16.22
C GLY A 351 -32.52 41.02 17.49
N ARG A 352 -32.88 39.83 18.01
CA ARG A 352 -33.63 39.68 19.27
C ARG A 352 -32.74 39.61 20.50
N VAL A 353 -31.59 38.97 20.37
CA VAL A 353 -30.59 38.84 21.44
C VAL A 353 -29.36 39.67 21.05
N LEU A 354 -28.76 40.36 22.02
CA LEU A 354 -27.47 41.01 21.82
C LEU A 354 -26.40 39.92 21.79
N SER A 355 -25.82 39.68 20.61
CA SER A 355 -24.69 38.76 20.48
C SER A 355 -23.43 39.39 21.06
N THR A 356 -22.64 38.63 21.84
CA THR A 356 -21.35 39.08 22.39
C THR A 356 -20.31 39.37 21.31
N ASP A 357 -20.49 38.79 20.12
CA ASP A 357 -19.59 38.95 18.98
C ASP A 357 -19.95 40.17 18.11
N ASP A 358 -21.07 40.84 18.41
CA ASP A 358 -21.47 42.07 17.72
C ASP A 358 -20.55 43.24 18.15
N PRO A 359 -19.96 44.00 17.21
CA PRO A 359 -19.12 45.16 17.52
C PRO A 359 -19.80 46.20 18.43
N LEU A 360 -21.13 46.30 18.40
CA LEU A 360 -21.90 47.24 19.23
C LEU A 360 -22.33 46.64 20.58
N TYR A 361 -21.97 45.38 20.88
CA TYR A 361 -22.35 44.71 22.11
C TYR A 361 -21.96 45.49 23.38
N PRO A 362 -20.72 46.03 23.54
CA PRO A 362 -20.32 46.74 24.75
C PRO A 362 -21.22 47.95 25.04
N GLU A 363 -21.54 48.75 24.01
CA GLU A 363 -22.36 49.94 24.13
C GLU A 363 -23.83 49.58 24.41
N MET A 364 -24.38 48.61 23.68
CA MET A 364 -25.80 48.25 23.79
C MET A 364 -26.13 47.51 25.08
N SER A 365 -25.23 46.62 25.53
CA SER A 365 -25.37 45.95 26.82
C SER A 365 -25.31 46.94 27.99
N GLN A 366 -24.51 48.00 27.87
CA GLN A 366 -24.45 49.07 28.86
C GLN A 366 -25.75 49.89 28.90
N ILE A 367 -26.34 50.23 27.75
CA ILE A 367 -27.64 50.92 27.68
C ILE A 367 -28.72 50.07 28.40
N LEU A 368 -28.76 48.77 28.12
CA LEU A 368 -29.70 47.84 28.75
C LEU A 368 -29.50 47.74 30.27
N SER A 369 -28.24 47.71 30.73
CA SER A 369 -27.89 47.72 32.16
C SER A 369 -28.41 48.98 32.87
N ILE A 370 -28.21 50.16 32.26
CA ILE A 370 -28.73 51.44 32.79
C ILE A 370 -30.25 51.43 32.87
N ALA A 371 -30.94 50.97 31.83
CA ALA A 371 -32.40 50.88 31.82
C ALA A 371 -32.93 49.95 32.94
N ASN A 372 -32.29 48.80 33.16
CA ASN A 372 -32.65 47.88 34.25
C ASN A 372 -32.46 48.51 35.64
N ARG A 373 -31.41 49.32 35.82
CA ARG A 373 -31.20 50.07 37.08
C ARG A 373 -32.34 51.05 37.32
N TYR A 374 -32.71 51.84 36.31
CA TYR A 374 -33.84 52.77 36.41
C TYR A 374 -35.17 52.04 36.66
N TYR A 375 -35.41 50.91 36.01
CA TYR A 375 -36.58 50.09 36.29
C TYR A 375 -36.65 49.63 37.75
N SER A 376 -35.53 49.13 38.29
CA SER A 376 -35.46 48.64 39.67
C SER A 376 -35.69 49.76 40.69
N GLU A 377 -35.15 50.95 40.43
CA GLU A 377 -35.38 52.14 41.25
C GLU A 377 -36.84 52.62 41.17
N GLY A 378 -37.41 52.69 39.97
CA GLY A 378 -38.81 53.04 39.75
C GLY A 378 -39.78 52.08 40.44
N LEU A 379 -39.50 50.78 40.41
CA LEU A 379 -40.25 49.76 41.13
C LEU A 379 -40.22 49.99 42.65
N SER A 380 -39.03 50.30 43.20
CA SER A 380 -38.85 50.61 44.63
C SER A 380 -39.65 51.85 45.05
N LEU A 381 -39.65 52.91 44.23
CA LEU A 381 -40.43 54.12 44.48
C LEU A 381 -41.93 53.86 44.43
N LYS A 382 -42.39 53.05 43.46
CA LYS A 382 -43.79 52.63 43.35
C LYS A 382 -44.25 51.85 44.59
N GLN A 383 -43.41 50.94 45.10
CA GLN A 383 -43.68 50.18 46.33
C GLN A 383 -43.72 51.06 47.59
N LYS A 384 -43.02 52.20 47.59
CA LYS A 384 -43.04 53.20 48.67
C LYS A 384 -44.19 54.20 48.56
N GLY A 385 -45.01 54.11 47.50
CA GLY A 385 -46.14 55.02 47.24
C GLY A 385 -45.75 56.36 46.60
N ASP A 386 -44.49 56.52 46.15
CA ASP A 386 -44.06 57.71 45.40
C ASP A 386 -44.32 57.51 43.90
N ASP A 387 -45.57 57.71 43.49
CA ASP A 387 -46.01 57.55 42.11
C ASP A 387 -45.34 58.54 41.15
N SER A 388 -45.11 59.79 41.60
CA SER A 388 -44.50 60.82 40.76
C SER A 388 -43.01 60.59 40.54
N GLY A 389 -42.28 60.18 41.59
CA GLY A 389 -40.89 59.78 41.50
C GLY A 389 -40.71 58.52 40.64
N ALA A 390 -41.55 57.51 40.85
CA ALA A 390 -41.54 56.29 40.05
C ALA A 390 -41.74 56.59 38.55
N GLN A 391 -42.73 57.42 38.20
CA GLN A 391 -43.00 57.83 36.82
C GLN A 391 -41.76 58.42 36.15
N LYS A 392 -41.12 59.42 36.79
CA LYS A 392 -39.94 60.08 36.23
C LYS A 392 -38.79 59.12 35.94
N VAL A 393 -38.49 58.22 36.88
CA VAL A 393 -37.38 57.27 36.72
C VAL A 393 -37.71 56.20 35.67
N LEU A 394 -38.96 55.75 35.61
CA LEU A 394 -39.42 54.78 34.62
C LEU A 394 -39.47 55.37 33.19
N ASP A 395 -39.73 56.66 33.03
CA ASP A 395 -39.60 57.35 31.75
C ASP A 395 -38.15 57.46 31.29
N LEU A 396 -37.19 57.63 32.21
CA LEU A 396 -35.75 57.53 31.88
C LEU A 396 -35.36 56.13 31.43
N ALA A 397 -35.92 55.08 32.06
CA ALA A 397 -35.73 53.70 31.61
C ALA A 397 -36.23 53.53 30.17
N LYS A 398 -37.45 54.00 29.86
CA LYS A 398 -38.02 53.97 28.49
C LYS A 398 -37.13 54.68 27.47
N ALA A 399 -36.67 55.89 27.77
CA ALA A 399 -35.80 56.64 26.86
C ALA A 399 -34.50 55.87 26.53
N LYS A 400 -33.92 55.15 27.50
CA LYS A 400 -32.76 54.27 27.26
C LYS A 400 -33.11 53.05 26.43
N LEU A 401 -34.28 52.44 26.66
CA LEU A 401 -34.74 51.34 25.82
C LEU A 401 -35.00 51.78 24.37
N GLU A 402 -35.51 52.99 24.15
CA GLU A 402 -35.67 53.57 22.81
C GLU A 402 -34.35 53.88 22.12
N GLU A 403 -33.29 54.26 22.85
CA GLU A 403 -31.93 54.36 22.31
C GLU A 403 -31.46 53.00 21.77
N LEU A 404 -31.66 51.92 22.54
CA LEU A 404 -31.29 50.57 22.13
C LEU A 404 -32.13 50.09 20.94
N GLN A 405 -33.45 50.28 20.98
CA GLN A 405 -34.38 49.82 19.96
C GLN A 405 -34.24 50.55 18.61
N ARG A 406 -33.62 51.73 18.58
CA ARG A 406 -33.25 52.38 17.31
C ARG A 406 -32.21 51.59 16.52
N VAL A 407 -31.36 50.82 17.22
CA VAL A 407 -30.32 49.98 16.61
C VAL A 407 -30.77 48.52 16.54
N TYR A 408 -31.44 48.02 17.58
CA TYR A 408 -31.98 46.65 17.66
C TYR A 408 -33.50 46.68 17.91
N PRO A 409 -34.33 46.96 16.88
CA PRO A 409 -35.77 47.12 17.04
C PRO A 409 -36.49 45.91 17.64
N LEU A 410 -35.95 44.71 17.43
CA LEU A 410 -36.53 43.44 17.87
C LEU A 410 -35.94 42.95 19.20
N ASN A 411 -35.11 43.74 19.88
CA ASN A 411 -34.41 43.30 21.07
C ASN A 411 -35.40 42.87 22.17
N GLN A 412 -35.34 41.59 22.52
CA GLN A 412 -36.27 40.98 23.45
C GLN A 412 -36.14 41.58 24.86
N ALA A 413 -34.92 41.77 25.36
CA ALA A 413 -34.72 42.28 26.71
C ALA A 413 -35.29 43.71 26.87
N ALA A 414 -35.10 44.56 25.84
CA ALA A 414 -35.68 45.90 25.80
C ALA A 414 -37.21 45.86 25.68
N ASN A 415 -37.77 45.04 24.78
CA ASN A 415 -39.22 44.89 24.64
C ASN A 415 -39.88 44.44 25.94
N LEU A 416 -39.33 43.40 26.58
CA LEU A 416 -39.85 42.88 27.84
C LEU A 416 -39.76 43.91 28.96
N LEU A 417 -38.66 44.65 29.06
CA LEU A 417 -38.52 45.69 30.07
C LEU A 417 -39.52 46.83 29.84
N THR A 418 -39.73 47.26 28.59
CA THR A 418 -40.75 48.24 28.20
C THR A 418 -42.16 47.76 28.58
N LEU A 419 -42.51 46.51 28.28
CA LEU A 419 -43.81 45.93 28.65
C LEU A 419 -44.00 45.88 30.18
N ARG A 420 -42.96 45.51 30.93
CA ARG A 420 -42.97 45.51 32.40
C ARG A 420 -43.13 46.92 32.96
N ILE A 421 -42.47 47.92 32.38
CA ILE A 421 -42.64 49.33 32.77
C ILE A 421 -44.07 49.78 32.52
N ASN A 422 -44.63 49.51 31.33
CA ASN A 422 -46.00 49.91 31.00
C ASN A 422 -47.02 49.32 31.97
N ARG A 423 -46.89 48.03 32.28
CA ARG A 423 -47.75 47.34 33.26
C ARG A 423 -47.63 47.93 34.67
N LEU A 424 -46.44 48.39 35.06
CA LEU A 424 -46.19 48.99 36.37
C LEU A 424 -46.77 50.41 36.48
N LEU A 425 -46.70 51.18 35.39
CA LEU A 425 -47.16 52.57 35.35
C LEU A 425 -48.68 52.67 35.29
N ASP A 426 -49.30 51.97 34.33
CA ASP A 426 -50.75 51.96 34.15
C ASP A 426 -51.22 50.52 33.85
N PRO A 427 -51.59 49.77 34.89
CA PRO A 427 -52.07 48.40 34.71
C PRO A 427 -53.34 48.31 33.87
N VAL A 428 -54.25 49.29 33.96
CA VAL A 428 -55.55 49.23 33.29
C VAL A 428 -55.38 49.43 31.79
N GLU A 429 -54.60 50.43 31.40
CA GLU A 429 -54.32 50.68 29.98
C GLU A 429 -53.42 49.58 29.39
N PHE A 430 -52.49 49.04 30.19
CA PHE A 430 -51.69 47.89 29.77
C PHE A 430 -52.58 46.69 29.41
N GLU A 431 -53.55 46.30 30.24
CA GLU A 431 -54.42 45.16 29.95
C GLU A 431 -55.28 45.38 28.69
N ARG A 432 -55.81 46.60 28.48
CA ARG A 432 -56.53 46.94 27.24
C ARG A 432 -55.64 46.83 26.00
N SER A 433 -54.41 47.35 26.09
CA SER A 433 -53.43 47.25 25.00
C SER A 433 -53.03 45.81 24.74
N PHE A 434 -52.84 45.02 25.79
CA PHE A 434 -52.51 43.59 25.70
C PHE A 434 -53.62 42.82 24.98
N GLU A 435 -54.89 43.02 25.35
CA GLU A 435 -56.04 42.38 24.70
C GLU A 435 -56.14 42.74 23.21
N SER A 436 -55.98 44.03 22.88
CA SER A 436 -55.99 44.53 21.50
C SER A 436 -54.88 43.90 20.65
N ARG A 437 -53.64 43.86 21.16
CA ARG A 437 -52.50 43.22 20.50
C ARG A 437 -52.72 41.71 20.33
N MET A 438 -53.23 41.03 21.35
CA MET A 438 -53.55 39.60 21.26
C MET A 438 -54.58 39.30 20.18
N LYS A 439 -55.60 40.16 20.02
CA LYS A 439 -56.57 40.04 18.94
C LYS A 439 -55.89 40.19 17.56
N ALA A 440 -55.08 41.23 17.37
CA ALA A 440 -54.34 41.42 16.12
C ALA A 440 -53.42 40.22 15.80
N LEU A 441 -52.68 39.72 16.78
CA LEU A 441 -51.79 38.57 16.63
C LEU A 441 -52.52 37.26 16.28
N SER A 442 -53.79 37.14 16.66
CA SER A 442 -54.62 35.97 16.33
C SER A 442 -55.08 35.94 14.87
N GLU A 443 -55.11 37.10 14.20
CA GLU A 443 -55.52 37.28 12.81
C GLU A 443 -54.35 37.12 11.80
N VAL A 444 -53.10 37.05 12.30
CA VAL A 444 -51.90 36.91 11.47
C VAL A 444 -51.82 35.54 10.80
N ASN A 445 -51.51 35.54 9.50
CA ASN A 445 -51.22 34.33 8.75
C ASN A 445 -49.76 33.89 8.91
N TYR A 446 -49.47 33.13 9.96
CA TYR A 446 -48.11 32.64 10.22
C TYR A 446 -47.57 31.66 9.14
N GLU A 447 -48.44 31.04 8.34
CA GLU A 447 -48.03 30.14 7.25
C GLU A 447 -47.41 30.90 6.06
N ALA A 448 -47.63 32.22 5.96
CA ALA A 448 -47.04 33.06 4.91
C ALA A 448 -45.50 33.16 5.03
N ARG A 449 -44.95 32.95 6.23
CA ARG A 449 -43.51 33.01 6.54
C ARG A 449 -42.81 34.27 6.02
N ASP A 450 -43.54 35.37 5.99
CA ASP A 450 -43.02 36.68 5.60
C ASP A 450 -42.47 37.46 6.80
N SER A 451 -42.02 38.69 6.54
CA SER A 451 -41.51 39.58 7.58
C SER A 451 -42.57 39.92 8.63
N LEU A 452 -43.84 40.04 8.23
CA LEU A 452 -44.95 40.33 9.13
C LEU A 452 -45.19 39.16 10.10
N ALA A 453 -45.23 37.92 9.61
CA ALA A 453 -45.38 36.72 10.43
C ALA A 453 -44.24 36.59 11.46
N THR A 454 -43.01 36.88 11.03
CA THR A 454 -41.80 36.86 11.88
C THR A 454 -41.84 37.91 12.99
N GLN A 455 -42.20 39.15 12.66
CA GLN A 455 -42.35 40.25 13.63
C GLN A 455 -43.50 39.98 14.61
N SER A 456 -44.63 39.51 14.09
CA SER A 456 -45.81 39.18 14.90
C SER A 456 -45.52 38.04 15.87
N TYR A 457 -44.79 37.01 15.42
CA TYR A 457 -44.33 35.93 16.29
C TYR A 457 -43.39 36.46 17.39
N THR A 458 -42.57 37.45 17.04
CA THR A 458 -41.66 38.08 18.01
C THR A 458 -42.40 38.77 19.13
N GLU A 459 -43.39 39.60 18.79
CA GLU A 459 -44.26 40.24 19.77
C GLU A 459 -45.08 39.21 20.56
N LEU A 460 -45.63 38.20 19.90
CA LEU A 460 -46.38 37.12 20.56
C LEU A 460 -45.55 36.40 21.64
N LYS A 461 -44.28 36.10 21.35
CA LYS A 461 -43.36 35.49 22.34
C LYS A 461 -43.07 36.43 23.50
N ASP A 462 -42.90 37.73 23.25
CA ASP A 462 -42.67 38.71 24.32
C ASP A 462 -43.90 38.84 25.22
N LEU A 463 -45.11 38.91 24.64
CA LEU A 463 -46.37 38.93 25.40
C LEU A 463 -46.58 37.63 26.20
N TYR A 464 -46.20 36.48 25.64
CA TYR A 464 -46.24 35.19 26.35
C TYR A 464 -45.34 35.17 27.59
N ILE A 465 -44.14 35.75 27.50
CA ILE A 465 -43.24 35.86 28.66
C ILE A 465 -43.83 36.79 29.74
N ILE A 466 -44.55 37.85 29.34
CA ILE A 466 -45.16 38.79 30.29
C ILE A 466 -46.37 38.19 31.02
N ASN A 467 -47.23 37.45 30.30
CA ASN A 467 -48.39 36.79 30.88
C ASN A 467 -48.62 35.41 30.25
N PRO A 468 -47.93 34.36 30.74
CA PRO A 468 -48.05 33.02 30.17
C PRO A 468 -49.42 32.37 30.40
N ASN A 469 -50.18 32.88 31.38
CA ASN A 469 -51.48 32.35 31.76
C ASN A 469 -52.65 33.02 31.02
N TYR A 470 -52.39 33.97 30.10
CA TYR A 470 -53.44 34.60 29.31
C TYR A 470 -54.20 33.56 28.48
N ALA A 471 -55.52 33.64 28.44
CA ALA A 471 -56.33 32.63 27.76
C ALA A 471 -55.97 32.53 26.27
N GLY A 472 -55.60 31.33 25.80
CA GLY A 472 -55.31 31.06 24.40
C GLY A 472 -53.92 31.45 23.90
N ILE A 473 -53.11 32.19 24.66
CA ILE A 473 -51.77 32.64 24.20
C ILE A 473 -50.83 31.46 23.93
N SER A 474 -50.82 30.46 24.82
CA SER A 474 -49.98 29.27 24.67
C SER A 474 -50.35 28.45 23.43
N ALA A 475 -51.66 28.36 23.13
CA ALA A 475 -52.13 27.69 21.92
C ALA A 475 -51.73 28.47 20.65
N LEU A 476 -51.79 29.80 20.69
CA LEU A 476 -51.38 30.65 19.57
C LEU A 476 -49.87 30.58 19.33
N VAL A 477 -49.05 30.62 20.38
CA VAL A 477 -47.59 30.42 20.30
C VAL A 477 -47.27 29.08 19.65
N ASN A 478 -47.88 27.98 20.13
CA ASN A 478 -47.66 26.65 19.55
C ASN A 478 -48.06 26.61 18.07
N LYS A 479 -49.20 27.22 17.69
CA LYS A 479 -49.64 27.28 16.29
C LYS A 479 -48.64 28.04 15.42
N ALA A 480 -48.18 29.20 15.88
CA ALA A 480 -47.21 30.02 15.18
C ALA A 480 -45.85 29.32 15.02
N GLU A 481 -45.35 28.68 16.09
CA GLU A 481 -44.10 27.90 16.05
C GLU A 481 -44.16 26.76 15.03
N ILE A 482 -45.31 26.08 14.90
CA ILE A 482 -45.51 25.03 13.89
C ILE A 482 -45.54 25.63 12.47
N ALA A 483 -46.32 26.69 12.25
CA ALA A 483 -46.47 27.32 10.94
C ALA A 483 -45.14 27.88 10.40
N LEU A 484 -44.35 28.50 11.29
CA LEU A 484 -43.03 29.04 10.99
C LEU A 484 -41.94 27.97 10.86
N GLY A 485 -42.24 26.70 11.14
CA GLY A 485 -41.26 25.61 11.05
C GLY A 485 -40.26 25.57 12.20
N LEU A 486 -40.53 26.26 13.31
CA LEU A 486 -39.74 26.23 14.55
C LEU A 486 -40.08 25.04 15.45
N LYS A 487 -41.20 24.37 15.18
CA LYS A 487 -41.61 23.17 15.88
C LYS A 487 -42.23 22.21 14.90
N GLN A 488 -41.85 20.95 15.01
CA GLN A 488 -42.48 19.93 14.18
C GLN A 488 -43.95 19.78 14.58
N LYS A 489 -44.81 19.63 13.58
CA LYS A 489 -46.24 19.37 13.80
C LYS A 489 -46.38 18.11 14.65
N PRO A 490 -47.13 18.15 15.78
CA PRO A 490 -47.36 16.97 16.59
C PRO A 490 -47.98 15.85 15.74
N VAL A 491 -47.35 14.68 15.78
CA VAL A 491 -47.86 13.48 15.13
C VAL A 491 -49.07 12.98 15.94
N ALA A 492 -50.17 12.68 15.27
CA ALA A 492 -51.35 12.12 15.94
C ALA A 492 -50.98 10.78 16.61
N ALA A 493 -51.56 10.51 17.79
CA ALA A 493 -51.23 9.31 18.57
C ALA A 493 -51.41 8.00 17.78
N SER A 494 -52.43 7.91 16.93
CA SER A 494 -52.67 6.77 16.04
C SER A 494 -51.58 6.63 14.96
N THR A 495 -51.11 7.74 14.39
CA THR A 495 -50.03 7.75 13.40
C THR A 495 -48.69 7.38 14.03
N SER A 496 -48.37 7.91 15.20
CA SER A 496 -47.15 7.54 15.93
C SER A 496 -47.18 6.05 16.32
N GLN A 497 -48.32 5.54 16.80
CA GLN A 497 -48.45 4.10 17.10
C GLN A 497 -48.26 3.22 15.85
N ARG A 498 -48.75 3.65 14.68
CA ARG A 498 -48.52 2.95 13.41
C ARG A 498 -47.04 2.98 13.02
N ALA A 499 -46.39 4.13 13.15
CA ALA A 499 -44.95 4.27 12.90
C ALA A 499 -44.12 3.34 13.81
N ILE A 500 -44.49 3.22 15.09
CA ILE A 500 -43.84 2.30 16.04
C ILE A 500 -43.97 0.83 15.58
N THR A 501 -45.16 0.43 15.11
CA THR A 501 -45.37 -0.94 14.60
C THR A 501 -44.47 -1.21 13.39
N ILE A 502 -44.46 -0.30 12.41
CA ILE A 502 -43.64 -0.44 11.19
C ILE A 502 -42.15 -0.45 11.55
N ALA A 503 -41.70 0.41 12.47
CA ALA A 503 -40.31 0.43 12.92
C ALA A 503 -39.88 -0.89 13.60
N ARG A 504 -40.79 -1.55 14.34
CA ARG A 504 -40.52 -2.89 14.90
C ARG A 504 -40.44 -3.96 13.83
N GLU A 505 -41.26 -3.88 12.78
CA GLU A 505 -41.14 -4.77 11.61
C GLU A 505 -39.78 -4.59 10.94
N ALA A 506 -39.36 -3.34 10.72
CA ALA A 506 -38.05 -3.00 10.16
C ALA A 506 -36.91 -3.58 11.02
N GLN A 507 -36.98 -3.45 12.34
CA GLN A 507 -36.00 -4.02 13.27
C GLN A 507 -35.97 -5.56 13.21
N SER A 508 -37.14 -6.20 13.09
CA SER A 508 -37.23 -7.66 12.96
C SER A 508 -36.59 -8.16 11.67
N LEU A 509 -36.81 -7.46 10.56
CA LEU A 509 -36.16 -7.73 9.28
C LEU A 509 -34.64 -7.58 9.39
N LEU A 510 -34.17 -6.47 9.96
CA LEU A 510 -32.75 -6.21 10.19
C LEU A 510 -32.07 -7.31 11.02
N ASN A 511 -32.72 -7.76 12.10
CA ASN A 511 -32.20 -8.81 12.97
C ASN A 511 -32.07 -10.17 12.24
N ARG A 512 -32.95 -10.44 11.28
CA ARG A 512 -32.93 -11.65 10.46
C ARG A 512 -31.98 -11.56 9.26
N ALA A 513 -31.69 -10.34 8.79
CA ALA A 513 -30.99 -10.10 7.54
C ALA A 513 -29.57 -10.68 7.53
N GLY A 514 -28.81 -10.60 8.63
CA GLY A 514 -27.39 -10.98 8.60
C GLY A 514 -26.63 -10.09 7.60
N SER A 515 -26.27 -10.68 6.44
CA SER A 515 -25.67 -10.01 5.25
C SER A 515 -26.57 -10.09 3.99
N ASP A 516 -27.83 -10.51 4.12
CA ASP A 516 -28.78 -10.62 3.02
C ASP A 516 -29.26 -9.23 2.57
N GLU A 517 -28.80 -8.80 1.40
CA GLU A 517 -29.10 -7.48 0.82
C GLU A 517 -30.60 -7.25 0.59
N ASN A 518 -31.38 -8.28 0.24
CA ASN A 518 -32.82 -8.13 0.02
C ASN A 518 -33.56 -7.86 1.35
N LEU A 519 -33.13 -8.51 2.43
CA LEU A 519 -33.70 -8.26 3.75
C LEU A 519 -33.25 -6.91 4.32
N LEU A 520 -32.02 -6.46 4.03
CA LEU A 520 -31.53 -5.13 4.39
C LEU A 520 -32.31 -4.03 3.65
N ALA A 521 -32.56 -4.19 2.35
CA ALA A 521 -33.36 -3.25 1.56
C ALA A 521 -34.81 -3.15 2.08
N GLN A 522 -35.45 -4.28 2.41
CA GLN A 522 -36.79 -4.28 3.01
C GLN A 522 -36.80 -3.62 4.39
N ALA A 523 -35.77 -3.86 5.23
CA ALA A 523 -35.65 -3.20 6.52
C ALA A 523 -35.51 -1.68 6.37
N GLN A 524 -34.73 -1.22 5.38
CA GLN A 524 -34.58 0.20 5.07
C GLN A 524 -35.88 0.84 4.61
N GLU A 525 -36.60 0.22 3.66
CA GLU A 525 -37.89 0.72 3.16
C GLU A 525 -38.90 0.89 4.29
N ARG A 526 -39.03 -0.13 5.17
CA ARG A 526 -39.93 -0.04 6.33
C ARG A 526 -39.50 1.01 7.34
N ALA A 527 -38.20 1.16 7.57
CA ALA A 527 -37.71 2.23 8.45
C ALA A 527 -37.97 3.62 7.87
N GLN A 528 -37.85 3.80 6.54
CA GLN A 528 -38.23 5.05 5.86
C GLN A 528 -39.74 5.32 5.99
N GLU A 529 -40.60 4.32 5.75
CA GLU A 529 -42.06 4.43 5.93
C GLU A 529 -42.40 4.86 7.37
N ALA A 530 -41.71 4.31 8.36
CA ALA A 530 -41.90 4.71 9.76
C ALA A 530 -41.48 6.17 10.02
N LEU A 531 -40.41 6.67 9.37
CA LEU A 531 -39.96 8.06 9.51
C LEU A 531 -40.81 9.06 8.74
N GLU A 532 -41.44 8.67 7.63
CA GLU A 532 -42.44 9.50 6.95
C GLU A 532 -43.65 9.76 7.85
N LEU A 533 -44.06 8.76 8.65
CA LEU A 533 -45.17 8.87 9.59
C LEU A 533 -44.78 9.57 10.89
N ASP A 534 -43.62 9.24 11.46
CA ASP A 534 -43.07 9.83 12.67
C ASP A 534 -41.56 10.10 12.52
N PRO A 535 -41.19 11.33 12.10
CA PRO A 535 -39.80 11.69 11.85
C PRO A 535 -38.87 11.64 13.09
N ASN A 536 -39.41 11.41 14.29
CA ASN A 536 -38.66 11.30 15.54
C ASN A 536 -38.59 9.85 16.07
N ASN A 537 -39.07 8.88 15.31
CA ASN A 537 -39.01 7.47 15.68
C ASN A 537 -37.56 6.98 15.82
N SER A 538 -37.10 6.79 17.05
CA SER A 538 -35.71 6.40 17.34
C SER A 538 -35.35 5.00 16.84
N VAL A 539 -36.31 4.08 16.84
CA VAL A 539 -36.10 2.71 16.33
C VAL A 539 -35.84 2.75 14.83
N ALA A 540 -36.66 3.48 14.08
CA ALA A 540 -36.49 3.60 12.63
C ALA A 540 -35.15 4.26 12.26
N LYS A 541 -34.75 5.32 12.97
CA LYS A 541 -33.42 5.94 12.81
C LYS A 541 -32.28 4.94 13.04
N THR A 542 -32.36 4.17 14.13
CA THR A 542 -31.35 3.16 14.46
C THR A 542 -31.30 2.06 13.41
N VAL A 543 -32.44 1.60 12.90
CA VAL A 543 -32.51 0.61 11.83
C VAL A 543 -31.82 1.13 10.57
N LEU A 544 -32.07 2.37 10.16
CA LEU A 544 -31.39 2.95 8.99
C LEU A 544 -29.88 3.03 9.15
N ASP A 545 -29.39 3.42 10.33
CA ASP A 545 -27.96 3.45 10.59
C ASP A 545 -27.35 2.04 10.55
N GLU A 546 -28.00 1.06 11.19
CA GLU A 546 -27.53 -0.33 11.21
C GLU A 546 -27.60 -1.00 9.83
N VAL A 547 -28.61 -0.67 9.02
CA VAL A 547 -28.65 -1.08 7.60
C VAL A 547 -27.45 -0.47 6.87
N LYS A 548 -27.18 0.84 7.00
CA LYS A 548 -26.00 1.47 6.41
C LYS A 548 -24.69 0.77 6.84
N LEU A 549 -24.56 0.43 8.13
CA LEU A 549 -23.40 -0.31 8.66
C LEU A 549 -23.25 -1.72 8.07
N LYS A 550 -24.36 -2.45 7.88
CA LYS A 550 -24.36 -3.82 7.37
C LYS A 550 -24.23 -3.90 5.86
N SER A 551 -24.83 -2.95 5.14
CA SER A 551 -24.76 -2.84 3.69
C SER A 551 -23.40 -2.33 3.21
N GLY A 552 -22.65 -1.63 4.08
CA GLY A 552 -21.23 -1.28 3.97
C GLY A 552 -20.81 -0.67 2.62
N SER A 553 -20.49 0.62 2.57
CA SER A 553 -19.86 1.15 1.36
C SER A 553 -18.50 0.47 1.13
N GLN A 554 -18.37 -0.20 -0.02
CA GLN A 554 -17.16 -0.88 -0.48
C GLN A 554 -16.10 0.15 -0.88
N ASP A 555 -15.51 0.85 0.09
CA ASP A 555 -14.53 1.91 -0.16
C ASP A 555 -13.11 1.46 0.23
N SER A 556 -12.58 0.44 -0.46
CA SER A 556 -11.19 0.02 -0.26
C SER A 556 -10.23 1.08 -0.81
N GLY A 557 -9.47 1.73 0.07
CA GLY A 557 -8.45 2.72 -0.30
C GLY A 557 -7.25 2.15 -1.07
N VAL A 558 -7.13 0.82 -1.15
CA VAL A 558 -6.06 0.10 -1.87
C VAL A 558 -6.67 -0.67 -3.02
N LEU A 559 -6.23 -0.36 -4.24
CA LEU A 559 -6.62 -1.05 -5.47
C LEU A 559 -5.91 -2.41 -5.56
N SER A 560 -6.50 -3.36 -6.28
CA SER A 560 -5.80 -4.60 -6.65
C SER A 560 -4.54 -4.27 -7.47
N SER A 561 -3.54 -5.17 -7.54
CA SER A 561 -2.30 -4.87 -8.29
C SER A 561 -2.56 -4.52 -9.76
N GLU A 562 -3.54 -5.18 -10.37
CA GLU A 562 -3.96 -4.91 -11.74
C GLU A 562 -4.66 -3.55 -11.85
N ASP A 563 -5.50 -3.19 -10.88
CA ASP A 563 -6.18 -1.90 -10.85
C ASP A 563 -5.23 -0.73 -10.50
N GLU A 564 -4.21 -0.96 -9.67
CA GLU A 564 -3.18 0.04 -9.35
C GLU A 564 -2.23 0.26 -10.55
N GLU A 565 -1.86 -0.79 -11.29
CA GLU A 565 -1.13 -0.64 -12.57
C GLU A 565 -1.92 0.21 -13.57
N GLN A 566 -3.21 -0.06 -13.72
CA GLN A 566 -4.08 0.76 -14.59
C GLN A 566 -4.19 2.20 -14.05
N PHE A 567 -4.23 2.40 -12.73
CA PHE A 567 -4.32 3.73 -12.13
C PHE A 567 -3.03 4.54 -12.34
N GLN A 568 -1.86 3.92 -12.18
CA GLN A 568 -0.57 4.57 -12.46
C GLN A 568 -0.39 4.81 -13.97
N ARG A 569 -0.86 3.90 -14.82
CA ARG A 569 -0.92 4.10 -16.27
C ARG A 569 -1.77 5.31 -16.63
N ALA A 570 -2.97 5.45 -16.06
CA ALA A 570 -3.82 6.62 -16.25
C ALA A 570 -3.11 7.93 -15.80
N LYS A 571 -2.39 7.91 -14.67
CA LYS A 571 -1.58 9.06 -14.22
C LYS A 571 -0.43 9.41 -15.17
N GLN A 572 0.28 8.43 -15.70
CA GLN A 572 1.37 8.65 -16.66
C GLN A 572 0.84 9.21 -17.97
N LEU A 573 -0.26 8.66 -18.50
CA LEU A 573 -0.91 9.16 -19.70
C LEU A 573 -1.36 10.61 -19.52
N PHE A 574 -1.99 10.94 -18.39
CA PHE A 574 -2.40 12.30 -18.06
C PHE A 574 -1.20 13.26 -17.96
N LYS A 575 -0.10 12.85 -17.31
CA LYS A 575 1.14 13.65 -17.23
C LYS A 575 1.77 13.90 -18.60
N ASN A 576 1.70 12.92 -19.50
CA ASN A 576 2.26 12.99 -20.84
C ASN A 576 1.30 13.64 -21.86
N ASN A 577 0.21 14.25 -21.39
CA ASN A 577 -0.79 14.96 -22.19
C ASN A 577 -1.62 14.07 -23.14
N PHE A 578 -1.66 12.76 -22.89
CA PHE A 578 -2.55 11.80 -23.56
C PHE A 578 -3.90 11.72 -22.83
N ILE A 579 -4.71 12.77 -22.97
CA ILE A 579 -5.91 12.98 -22.13
C ILE A 579 -7.02 11.96 -22.41
N GLU A 580 -7.31 11.64 -23.68
CA GLU A 580 -8.37 10.68 -24.05
C GLU A 580 -8.06 9.26 -23.56
N GLU A 581 -6.80 8.81 -23.72
CA GLU A 581 -6.34 7.49 -23.28
C GLU A 581 -6.28 7.39 -21.75
N ALA A 582 -5.89 8.47 -21.07
CA ALA A 582 -5.97 8.56 -19.61
C ALA A 582 -7.43 8.46 -19.11
N PHE A 583 -8.36 9.06 -19.84
CA PHE A 583 -9.78 9.04 -19.52
C PHE A 583 -10.39 7.65 -19.69
N GLU A 584 -10.10 6.93 -20.78
CA GLU A 584 -10.60 5.56 -20.95
C GLU A 584 -10.17 4.64 -19.80
N VAL A 585 -8.88 4.68 -19.45
CA VAL A 585 -8.32 3.82 -18.39
C VAL A 585 -8.91 4.18 -17.03
N ILE A 586 -9.02 5.47 -16.69
CA ILE A 586 -9.59 5.88 -15.40
C ILE A 586 -11.10 5.64 -15.30
N ASN A 587 -11.82 5.69 -16.43
CA ASN A 587 -13.26 5.47 -16.45
C ASN A 587 -13.61 3.99 -16.33
N ALA A 588 -12.81 3.10 -16.94
CA ALA A 588 -12.90 1.65 -16.71
C ALA A 588 -12.61 1.29 -15.24
N LEU A 589 -11.59 1.94 -14.66
CA LEU A 589 -11.28 1.83 -13.23
C LEU A 589 -12.44 2.33 -12.34
N ALA A 590 -13.07 3.44 -12.71
CA ALA A 590 -14.21 4.00 -11.98
C ALA A 590 -15.45 3.10 -12.06
N GLN A 591 -15.66 2.37 -13.16
CA GLN A 591 -16.74 1.38 -13.24
C GLN A 591 -16.49 0.17 -12.36
N LYS A 592 -15.23 -0.29 -12.26
CA LYS A 592 -14.85 -1.45 -11.44
C LYS A 592 -14.71 -1.12 -9.95
N ASN A 593 -14.36 0.11 -9.63
CA ASN A 593 -14.13 0.62 -8.27
C ASN A 593 -14.89 1.94 -8.03
N PRO A 594 -16.25 1.93 -8.08
CA PRO A 594 -17.09 3.13 -8.12
C PRO A 594 -17.04 3.99 -6.86
N SER A 595 -16.55 3.45 -5.75
CA SER A 595 -16.46 4.17 -4.48
C SER A 595 -15.15 4.96 -4.37
N SER A 596 -14.07 4.48 -5.00
CA SER A 596 -12.69 4.96 -4.79
C SER A 596 -12.50 6.45 -5.04
N LYS A 597 -12.24 7.20 -3.95
CA LYS A 597 -11.93 8.63 -4.00
C LYS A 597 -10.69 8.97 -4.83
N ARG A 598 -9.66 8.11 -4.85
CA ARG A 598 -8.45 8.32 -5.66
C ARG A 598 -8.77 8.26 -7.16
N ILE A 599 -9.63 7.33 -7.57
CA ILE A 599 -10.08 7.20 -8.96
C ILE A 599 -10.98 8.38 -9.34
N LYS A 600 -11.94 8.75 -8.49
CA LYS A 600 -12.83 9.92 -8.73
C LYS A 600 -12.05 11.22 -8.89
N ASN A 601 -11.12 11.51 -7.97
CA ASN A 601 -10.29 12.73 -8.05
C ASN A 601 -9.42 12.78 -9.31
N LEU A 602 -8.84 11.65 -9.73
CA LEU A 602 -8.06 11.62 -10.97
C LEU A 602 -8.97 11.78 -12.20
N LYS A 603 -10.13 11.13 -12.19
CA LYS A 603 -11.14 11.24 -13.25
C LYS A 603 -11.61 12.70 -13.41
N GLU A 604 -12.01 13.38 -12.34
CA GLU A 604 -12.41 14.79 -12.39
C GLU A 604 -11.29 15.69 -12.95
N ARG A 605 -10.02 15.45 -12.57
CA ARG A 605 -8.89 16.23 -13.08
C ARG A 605 -8.61 15.99 -14.58
N ILE A 606 -8.88 14.78 -15.06
CA ILE A 606 -8.80 14.44 -16.48
C ILE A 606 -9.98 15.05 -17.24
N GLU A 607 -11.20 14.97 -16.69
CA GLU A 607 -12.42 15.56 -17.27
C GLU A 607 -12.32 17.08 -17.42
N LEU A 608 -11.68 17.78 -16.48
CA LEU A 608 -11.44 19.23 -16.60
C LEU A 608 -10.46 19.62 -17.72
N LYS A 609 -9.78 18.65 -18.32
CA LYS A 609 -8.75 18.82 -19.36
C LYS A 609 -9.17 18.25 -20.72
N LEU A 610 -10.26 17.48 -20.75
CA LEU A 610 -11.03 17.16 -21.95
C LEU A 610 -11.82 18.40 -22.39
#